data_AF-A0A352IR08-F1
#
_entry.id   AF-A0A352IR08-F1
#
_cell.length_a   1.000
_cell.length_b   1.000
_cell.length_c   1.000
_cell.angle_alpha   90.00
_cell.angle_beta   90.00
_cell.angle_gamma   90.00
#
_symmetry.space_group_name_H-M   'P 1'
#
loop_
_entity.id
_entity.type
_entity.pdbx_description
1 polymer ?
#
loop_
_entity_poly.entity_id
_entity_poly.type
_entity_poly.pdbx_seq_one_letter_code
_entity_poly.pdbx_strand_id
1 'polypeptide(L)'
;MMRQLSCILLIFLSLACLASAPVQAAPVAFDWLEAPADELALEDVRALPPGDWQTSGSSEVFNRGFSDGSFWLKVEIPPEPANRVMEIGYPLLDEVSVYWVLNGELIQTHHTGDTLPFSSRPIYHRNFVFLVPSNTD
;
A
#
# COMPACT_ATOMS: atom_id res chain seq x y z
N MET A 1 -34.42 -9.32 -42.16
CA MET A 1 -34.44 -9.21 -40.68
C MET A 1 -33.32 -10.00 -39.97
N MET A 2 -32.89 -11.17 -40.46
CA MET A 2 -31.87 -12.01 -39.76
C MET A 2 -30.45 -11.43 -39.67
N ARG A 3 -29.98 -10.60 -40.63
CA ARG A 3 -28.63 -10.00 -40.58
C ARG A 3 -28.44 -8.95 -39.48
N GLN A 4 -29.52 -8.24 -39.10
CA GLN A 4 -29.49 -7.20 -38.07
C GLN A 4 -29.35 -7.82 -36.67
N LEU A 5 -29.98 -8.99 -36.42
CA LEU A 5 -29.85 -9.71 -35.15
C LEU A 5 -28.42 -10.25 -34.91
N SER A 6 -27.73 -10.73 -35.96
CA SER A 6 -26.36 -11.26 -35.82
C SER A 6 -25.34 -10.18 -35.46
N CYS A 7 -25.47 -8.97 -36.01
CA CYS A 7 -24.58 -7.84 -35.67
C CYS A 7 -24.79 -7.37 -34.22
N ILE A 8 -26.05 -7.33 -33.75
CA ILE A 8 -26.37 -6.96 -32.37
C ILE A 8 -25.82 -8.02 -31.38
N LEU A 9 -25.97 -9.31 -31.70
CA LEU A 9 -25.44 -10.39 -30.87
C LEU A 9 -23.89 -10.38 -30.78
N LEU A 10 -23.21 -10.04 -31.89
CA LEU A 10 -21.74 -9.89 -31.91
C LEU A 10 -21.25 -8.66 -31.12
N ILE A 11 -22.03 -7.58 -31.09
CA ILE A 11 -21.72 -6.39 -30.27
C ILE A 11 -21.90 -6.71 -28.77
N PHE A 12 -22.96 -7.43 -28.39
CA PHE A 12 -23.14 -7.86 -26.99
C PHE A 12 -22.06 -8.86 -26.52
N LEU A 13 -21.62 -9.77 -27.40
CA LEU A 13 -20.56 -10.74 -27.07
C LEU A 13 -19.18 -10.09 -26.94
N SER A 14 -18.90 -9.04 -27.72
CA SER A 14 -17.65 -8.28 -27.62
C SER A 14 -17.61 -7.35 -26.40
N LEU A 15 -18.76 -6.82 -25.96
CA LEU A 15 -18.84 -5.97 -24.76
C LEU A 15 -18.60 -6.78 -23.46
N ALA A 16 -18.93 -8.07 -23.45
CA ALA A 16 -18.66 -8.96 -22.31
C ALA A 16 -17.15 -9.26 -22.11
N CYS A 17 -16.32 -9.11 -23.14
CA CYS A 17 -14.87 -9.32 -23.06
C CYS A 17 -14.09 -8.12 -22.51
N LEU A 18 -14.75 -6.98 -22.25
CA LEU A 18 -14.15 -5.82 -21.61
C LEU A 18 -14.31 -5.81 -20.09
N ALA A 19 -14.81 -6.89 -19.50
CA ALA A 19 -14.86 -7.03 -18.05
C ALA A 19 -13.42 -7.09 -17.50
N SER A 20 -12.92 -5.97 -17.00
CA SER A 20 -11.69 -5.94 -16.20
C SER A 20 -11.90 -6.83 -14.98
N ALA A 21 -10.92 -7.68 -14.68
CA ALA A 21 -10.92 -8.42 -13.42
C ALA A 21 -11.07 -7.43 -12.25
N PRO A 22 -11.85 -7.74 -11.21
CA PRO A 22 -11.92 -6.88 -10.04
C PRO A 22 -10.50 -6.69 -9.48
N VAL A 23 -10.09 -5.43 -9.32
CA VAL A 23 -8.86 -5.10 -8.58
C VAL A 23 -9.14 -5.46 -7.12
N GLN A 24 -8.59 -6.58 -6.67
CA GLN A 24 -8.73 -7.03 -5.30
C GLN A 24 -7.51 -6.58 -4.50
N ALA A 25 -7.73 -5.87 -3.39
CA ALA A 25 -6.68 -5.65 -2.42
C ALA A 25 -6.21 -7.01 -1.88
N ALA A 26 -4.92 -7.31 -2.05
CA ALA A 26 -4.31 -8.51 -1.51
C ALA A 26 -3.47 -8.11 -0.29
N PRO A 27 -3.69 -8.72 0.88
CA PRO A 27 -2.81 -8.48 2.02
C PRO A 27 -1.39 -8.99 1.70
N VAL A 28 -0.40 -8.27 2.21
CA VAL A 28 1.02 -8.55 1.97
C VAL A 28 1.65 -9.06 3.26
N ALA A 29 2.66 -9.92 3.13
CA ALA A 29 3.53 -10.22 4.26
C ALA A 29 4.45 -9.02 4.50
N PHE A 30 4.83 -8.81 5.76
CA PHE A 30 5.71 -7.71 6.15
C PHE A 30 6.49 -8.07 7.40
N ASP A 31 7.65 -7.44 7.54
CA ASP A 31 8.38 -7.43 8.79
C ASP A 31 7.92 -6.22 9.61
N TRP A 32 7.92 -6.33 10.93
CA TRP A 32 7.56 -5.23 11.81
C TRP A 32 8.37 -5.22 13.10
N LEU A 33 8.43 -4.06 13.73
CA LEU A 33 8.93 -3.89 15.09
C LEU A 33 8.19 -2.73 15.78
N GLU A 34 8.24 -2.73 17.11
CA GLU A 34 7.78 -1.61 17.93
C GLU A 34 9.00 -0.80 18.38
N ALA A 35 9.01 0.48 18.03
CA ALA A 35 9.98 1.45 18.50
C ALA A 35 9.52 2.00 19.87
N PRO A 36 10.46 2.40 20.75
CA PRO A 36 10.14 3.13 21.97
C PRO A 36 9.32 4.41 21.68
N ALA A 37 8.76 5.01 22.73
CA ALA A 37 7.99 6.26 22.63
C ALA A 37 8.76 7.42 22.01
N ASP A 38 10.09 7.36 22.06
CA ASP A 38 10.97 8.24 21.32
C ASP A 38 11.01 7.73 19.87
N GLU A 39 10.25 8.38 18.97
CA GLU A 39 10.18 8.01 17.56
C GLU A 39 11.59 7.81 16.97
N LEU A 40 11.86 6.61 16.42
CA LEU A 40 13.13 6.35 15.74
C LEU A 40 13.16 7.07 14.39
N ALA A 41 14.30 7.66 14.02
CA ALA A 41 14.48 8.17 12.66
C ALA A 41 14.62 7.01 11.66
N LEU A 42 14.33 7.26 10.39
CA LEU A 42 14.47 6.25 9.32
C LEU A 42 15.89 5.66 9.29
N GLU A 43 16.90 6.49 9.46
CA GLU A 43 18.31 6.10 9.43
C GLU A 43 18.65 5.11 10.54
N ASP A 44 18.08 5.30 11.73
CA ASP A 44 18.26 4.39 12.87
C ASP A 44 17.59 3.04 12.58
N VAL A 45 16.37 3.07 12.06
CA VAL A 45 15.61 1.86 11.70
C VAL A 45 16.32 1.07 10.60
N ARG A 46 16.93 1.75 9.62
CA ARG A 46 17.71 1.12 8.55
C ARG A 46 19.01 0.48 9.04
N ALA A 47 19.54 0.94 10.17
CA ALA A 47 20.75 0.38 10.78
C ALA A 47 20.47 -0.84 11.68
N LEU A 48 19.19 -1.14 11.97
CA LEU A 48 18.82 -2.27 12.82
C LEU A 48 19.18 -3.61 12.16
N PRO A 49 19.70 -4.58 12.93
CA PRO A 49 19.99 -5.91 12.43
C PRO A 49 18.69 -6.66 12.05
N PRO A 50 18.75 -7.59 11.08
CA PRO A 50 17.56 -8.37 10.68
C PRO A 50 16.90 -9.16 11.82
N GLY A 51 17.64 -9.49 12.89
CA GLY A 51 17.12 -10.23 14.04
C GLY A 51 16.17 -9.44 14.94
N ASP A 52 16.11 -8.12 14.79
CA ASP A 52 15.23 -7.26 15.59
C ASP A 52 13.81 -7.17 15.01
N TRP A 53 13.63 -7.64 13.77
CA TRP A 53 12.35 -7.63 13.07
C TRP A 53 11.56 -8.91 13.32
N GLN A 54 10.24 -8.75 13.47
CA GLN A 54 9.29 -9.85 13.54
C GLN A 54 8.54 -9.98 12.21
N THR A 55 8.42 -11.18 11.67
CA THR A 55 7.70 -11.40 10.41
C THR A 55 6.22 -11.67 10.66
N SER A 56 5.35 -11.01 9.89
CA SER A 56 3.91 -11.27 9.85
C SER A 56 3.51 -11.78 8.47
N GLY A 57 2.67 -12.82 8.45
CA GLY A 57 2.20 -13.46 7.22
C GLY A 57 1.10 -12.65 6.53
N SER A 58 0.92 -12.86 5.21
CA SER A 58 -0.14 -12.19 4.44
C SER A 58 -1.57 -12.52 4.89
N SER A 59 -1.79 -13.57 5.69
CA SER A 59 -3.10 -13.89 6.24
C SER A 59 -3.37 -13.21 7.59
N GLU A 60 -2.40 -12.53 8.17
CA GLU A 60 -2.49 -11.95 9.51
C GLU A 60 -2.99 -10.50 9.46
N VAL A 61 -3.89 -10.15 10.37
CA VAL A 61 -4.31 -8.76 10.57
C VAL A 61 -3.40 -8.15 11.63
N PHE A 62 -2.66 -7.11 11.26
CA PHE A 62 -1.82 -6.38 12.21
C PHE A 62 -2.69 -5.58 13.18
N ASN A 63 -2.66 -5.95 14.45
CA ASN A 63 -3.32 -5.21 15.53
C ASN A 63 -2.49 -5.32 16.80
N ARG A 64 -2.05 -4.16 17.33
CA ARG A 64 -1.24 -4.07 18.55
C ARG A 64 -1.95 -3.34 19.69
N GLY A 65 -3.25 -3.06 19.54
CA GLY A 65 -3.99 -2.26 20.50
C GLY A 65 -3.43 -0.85 20.63
N PHE A 66 -3.52 -0.28 21.83
CA PHE A 66 -2.91 1.01 22.17
C PHE A 66 -1.47 0.80 22.61
N SER A 67 -0.56 1.59 22.06
CA SER A 67 0.83 1.69 22.51
C SER A 67 1.23 3.16 22.59
N ASP A 68 2.17 3.46 23.49
CA ASP A 68 2.84 4.75 23.56
C ASP A 68 4.02 4.84 22.55
N GLY A 69 4.34 3.74 21.86
CA GLY A 69 5.41 3.64 20.86
C GLY A 69 4.91 3.66 19.42
N SER A 70 5.84 3.77 18.48
CA SER A 70 5.57 3.73 17.04
C SER A 70 5.81 2.33 16.48
N PHE A 71 5.04 1.93 15.47
CA PHE A 71 5.27 0.66 14.77
C PHE A 71 5.93 0.90 13.41
N TRP A 72 7.09 0.29 13.20
CA TRP A 72 7.75 0.25 11.91
C TRP A 72 7.35 -1.01 11.17
N LEU A 73 6.83 -0.86 9.96
CA LEU A 73 6.50 -1.97 9.07
C LEU A 73 7.36 -1.86 7.81
N LYS A 74 7.96 -2.98 7.40
CA LYS A 74 8.83 -3.10 6.24
C LYS A 74 8.25 -4.13 5.29
N VAL A 75 7.99 -3.70 4.06
CA VAL A 75 7.37 -4.51 3.00
C VAL A 75 8.32 -4.58 1.82
N GLU A 76 8.68 -5.79 1.40
CA GLU A 76 9.40 -6.01 0.14
C GLU A 76 8.41 -6.07 -1.01
N ILE A 77 8.56 -5.17 -1.98
CA ILE A 77 7.61 -5.03 -3.08
C ILE A 77 8.30 -5.45 -4.38
N PRO A 78 7.95 -6.62 -4.96
CA PRO A 78 8.54 -7.07 -6.21
C PRO A 78 8.07 -6.17 -7.36
N PRO A 79 8.90 -5.92 -8.40
CA PRO A 79 8.50 -5.14 -9.56
C PRO A 79 7.36 -5.84 -10.31
N GLU A 80 6.36 -5.06 -10.72
CA GLU A 80 5.22 -5.53 -11.51
C GLU A 80 4.95 -4.55 -12.65
N PRO A 81 4.55 -5.01 -13.84
CA PRO A 81 4.26 -4.14 -14.99
C PRO A 81 2.94 -3.36 -14.83
N ALA A 82 2.12 -3.70 -13.83
CA ALA A 82 0.88 -3.02 -13.53
C ALA A 82 1.09 -1.94 -12.45
N ASN A 83 0.40 -0.82 -12.62
CA ASN A 83 0.31 0.20 -11.57
C ASN A 83 -0.37 -0.39 -10.34
N ARG A 84 0.24 -0.17 -9.18
CA ARG A 84 -0.26 -0.64 -7.88
C ARG A 84 -0.34 0.51 -6.90
N VAL A 85 -1.20 0.33 -5.91
CA VAL A 85 -1.27 1.18 -4.73
C VAL A 85 -1.02 0.35 -3.49
N MET A 86 -0.40 0.96 -2.49
CA MET A 86 -0.34 0.44 -1.13
C MET A 86 -1.43 1.13 -0.31
N GLU A 87 -2.25 0.34 0.39
CA GLU A 87 -3.33 0.82 1.24
C GLU A 87 -3.09 0.43 2.69
N ILE A 88 -3.24 1.38 3.61
CA ILE A 88 -3.33 1.14 5.04
C ILE A 88 -4.79 1.34 5.45
N GLY A 89 -5.49 0.23 5.70
CA GLY A 89 -6.93 0.16 5.94
C GLY A 89 -7.40 0.62 7.32
N TYR A 90 -6.65 1.49 8.01
CA TYR A 90 -6.99 1.98 9.34
C TYR A 90 -6.87 3.52 9.38
N PRO A 91 -7.97 4.26 9.13
CA PRO A 91 -7.93 5.70 8.88
C PRO A 91 -7.82 6.56 10.13
N LEU A 92 -7.78 5.94 11.32
CA LEU A 92 -7.69 6.57 12.63
C LEU A 92 -6.25 6.58 13.19
N LEU A 93 -5.25 6.44 12.32
CA LEU A 93 -3.86 6.58 12.72
C LEU A 93 -3.53 8.06 12.80
N ASP A 94 -3.06 8.49 13.97
CA ASP A 94 -2.70 9.88 14.24
C ASP A 94 -1.66 10.38 13.24
N GLU A 95 -0.63 9.58 12.99
CA GLU A 95 0.47 9.83 12.08
C GLU A 95 0.83 8.58 11.27
N VAL A 96 1.16 8.78 10.01
CA VAL A 96 1.55 7.76 9.04
C VAL A 96 2.66 8.34 8.17
N SER A 97 3.84 7.75 8.28
CA SER A 97 5.00 8.05 7.44
C SER A 97 5.30 6.87 6.52
N VAL A 98 5.48 7.13 5.22
CA VAL A 98 5.85 6.12 4.21
C VAL A 98 7.14 6.53 3.55
N TYR A 99 8.13 5.64 3.58
CA TYR A 99 9.45 5.82 3.01
C TYR A 99 9.67 4.79 1.90
N TRP A 100 9.75 5.26 0.65
CA TRP A 100 10.04 4.40 -0.49
C TRP A 100 11.54 4.30 -0.70
N VAL A 101 12.07 3.09 -0.60
CA VAL A 101 13.50 2.81 -0.79
C VAL A 101 13.68 1.92 -2.02
N LEU A 102 14.55 2.32 -2.94
CA LEU A 102 14.90 1.57 -4.14
C LEU A 102 16.43 1.47 -4.24
N ASN A 103 16.96 0.26 -4.39
CA ASN A 103 18.41 0.01 -4.46
C ASN A 103 19.20 0.62 -3.27
N GLY A 104 18.57 0.70 -2.10
CA GLY A 104 19.16 1.31 -0.90
C GLY A 104 19.06 2.84 -0.84
N GLU A 105 18.52 3.50 -1.86
CA GLU A 105 18.31 4.96 -1.85
C GLU A 105 16.87 5.28 -1.47
N LEU A 106 16.69 6.30 -0.62
CA LEU A 106 15.37 6.85 -0.33
C LEU A 106 14.92 7.69 -1.54
N ILE A 107 13.87 7.25 -2.23
CA ILE A 107 13.39 7.90 -3.46
C ILE A 107 12.17 8.79 -3.25
N GLN A 108 11.38 8.52 -2.21
CA GLN A 108 10.18 9.30 -1.91
C GLN A 108 9.76 9.12 -0.45
N THR A 109 9.22 10.18 0.14
CA THR A 109 8.66 10.19 1.48
C THR A 109 7.28 10.82 1.49
N HIS A 110 6.38 10.29 2.30
CA HIS A 110 5.09 10.88 2.61
C HIS A 110 4.87 10.97 4.11
N HIS A 111 4.23 12.05 4.55
CA HIS A 111 3.77 12.25 5.92
C HIS A 111 2.30 12.65 5.89
N THR A 112 1.45 11.90 6.58
CA THR A 112 0.00 12.12 6.66
C THR A 112 -0.52 11.56 7.98
N GLY A 113 -1.81 11.73 8.27
CA GLY A 113 -2.43 11.23 9.48
C GLY A 113 -3.87 11.70 9.56
N ASP A 114 -4.59 11.38 10.63
CA ASP A 114 -5.88 12.00 10.93
C ASP A 114 -5.74 13.30 11.77
N THR A 115 -4.58 13.50 12.40
CA THR A 115 -4.20 14.75 13.07
C THR A 115 -3.73 15.85 12.10
N LEU A 116 -3.44 15.47 10.85
CA LEU A 116 -3.00 16.36 9.77
C LEU A 116 -4.16 16.74 8.83
N PRO A 117 -4.08 17.88 8.11
CA PRO A 117 -5.12 18.25 7.14
C PRO A 117 -5.34 17.13 6.12
N PHE A 118 -6.58 16.82 5.76
CA PHE A 118 -6.88 15.72 4.82
C PHE A 118 -6.11 15.82 3.48
N SER A 119 -5.77 17.04 3.06
CA SER A 119 -4.96 17.32 1.86
C SER A 119 -3.49 16.88 1.97
N SER A 120 -3.00 16.43 3.15
CA SER A 120 -1.69 15.79 3.29
C SER A 120 -1.67 14.39 2.66
N ARG A 121 -2.83 13.78 2.44
CA ARG A 121 -2.94 12.46 1.81
C ARG A 121 -2.56 12.56 0.32
N PRO A 122 -1.61 11.76 -0.19
CA PRO A 122 -1.19 11.83 -1.58
C PRO A 122 -2.28 11.41 -2.56
N ILE A 123 -3.18 10.52 -2.13
CA ILE A 123 -4.42 10.16 -2.83
C ILE A 123 -5.60 10.50 -1.92
N TYR A 124 -6.58 11.26 -2.45
CA TYR A 124 -7.81 11.61 -1.74
C TYR A 124 -8.70 10.37 -1.55
N HIS A 125 -8.46 9.64 -0.46
CA HIS A 125 -9.19 8.44 -0.10
C HIS A 125 -9.42 8.39 1.42
N ARG A 126 -10.48 7.68 1.86
CA ARG A 126 -10.81 7.57 3.29
C ARG A 126 -9.75 6.80 4.08
N ASN A 127 -9.07 5.86 3.45
CA ASN A 127 -7.90 5.15 3.97
C ASN A 127 -6.62 5.82 3.46
N PHE A 128 -5.48 5.52 4.06
CA PHE A 128 -4.19 6.02 3.56
C PHE A 128 -3.76 5.19 2.35
N VAL A 129 -3.63 5.83 1.18
CA VAL A 129 -3.33 5.17 -0.08
C VAL A 129 -2.17 5.88 -0.76
N PHE A 130 -1.18 5.10 -1.20
CA PHE A 130 0.05 5.58 -1.80
C PHE A 130 0.27 4.86 -3.13
N LEU A 131 0.71 5.58 -4.17
CA LEU A 131 1.20 4.93 -5.39
C LEU A 131 2.46 4.15 -5.05
N VAL A 132 2.53 2.89 -5.49
CA VAL A 132 3.80 2.15 -5.48
C VAL A 132 4.64 2.72 -6.61
N PRO A 133 5.84 3.28 -6.36
CA PRO A 133 6.71 3.78 -7.41
C PRO A 133 7.01 2.66 -8.40
N SER A 134 6.75 2.91 -9.68
CA SER A 134 7.19 2.03 -10.77
C SER A 134 8.40 2.66 -11.46
N ASN A 135 9.22 1.82 -12.06
CA ASN A 135 10.38 2.22 -12.85
C ASN A 135 10.04 2.46 -14.33
N THR A 136 8.75 2.68 -14.65
CA THR A 136 8.22 2.71 -16.02
C THR A 136 7.97 4.12 -16.57
N ASP A 137 8.29 5.17 -15.83
CA ASP A 137 8.23 6.56 -16.30
C ASP A 137 9.58 7.06 -16.86
#